data_AF-A0A7M5WUZ4-F1
#
_entry.id   AF-A0A7M5WUZ4-F1
#
_cell.length_a   1.000
_cell.length_b   1.000
_cell.length_c   1.000
_cell.angle_alpha   90.00
_cell.angle_beta   90.00
_cell.angle_gamma   90.00
#
_symmetry.space_group_name_H-M   'P 1'
#
loop_
_entity.id
_entity.type
_entity.pdbx_description
1 polymer ?
#
loop_
_entity_poly.entity_id
_entity_poly.type
_entity_poly.pdbx_seq_one_letter_code
_entity_poly.pdbx_strand_id
1 'polypeptide(L)'
;QRPQRPFKSVPGVHCSGNSINFWGCSPTDASYIMTIITNKLNKPNAPISLLSTNKYPSNLIPNYGGPTAPEIVIPMAGGQKQVLKNELMKIWYIEDLMDIATRDNSGNHCIHVYALYS
;
A
#
# COMPACT_ATOMS: atom_id res chain seq x y z
N GLN A 1 25.50 -33.13 -6.07
CA GLN A 1 25.15 -31.73 -6.37
C GLN A 1 23.73 -31.48 -5.90
N ARG A 2 23.49 -30.54 -4.97
CA ARG A 2 22.12 -30.16 -4.57
C ARG A 2 21.49 -29.34 -5.70
N PRO A 3 20.22 -29.58 -6.05
CA PRO A 3 19.55 -28.72 -7.03
C PRO A 3 19.47 -27.31 -6.46
N GLN A 4 20.00 -26.33 -7.20
CA GLN A 4 19.72 -24.92 -6.98
C GLN A 4 18.21 -24.75 -7.18
N ARG A 5 17.45 -24.58 -6.09
CA ARG A 5 16.06 -24.15 -6.19
C ARG A 5 16.08 -22.79 -6.90
N PRO A 6 15.24 -22.55 -7.92
CA PRO A 6 15.17 -21.22 -8.53
C PRO A 6 14.91 -20.22 -7.40
N PHE A 7 15.68 -19.12 -7.39
CA PHE A 7 15.45 -18.01 -6.47
C PHE A 7 13.98 -17.63 -6.58
N LYS A 8 13.16 -18.02 -5.60
CA LYS A 8 11.82 -17.47 -5.47
C LYS A 8 12.02 -15.98 -5.25
N SER A 9 11.52 -15.16 -6.16
CA SER A 9 11.44 -13.72 -5.98
C SER A 9 10.90 -13.46 -4.57
N VAL A 10 11.62 -12.68 -3.78
CA VAL A 10 11.14 -12.27 -2.46
C VAL A 10 9.86 -11.46 -2.70
N PRO A 11 8.73 -11.79 -2.05
CA PRO A 11 7.50 -11.02 -2.22
C PRO A 11 7.73 -9.55 -1.88
N GLY A 12 7.13 -8.65 -2.65
CA GLY A 12 7.33 -7.22 -2.48
C GLY A 12 6.87 -6.43 -3.70
N VAL A 13 6.70 -5.13 -3.50
CA VAL A 13 6.44 -4.12 -4.53
C VAL A 13 7.65 -3.21 -4.66
N HIS A 14 7.94 -2.81 -5.88
CA HIS A 14 9.09 -1.98 -6.21
C HIS A 14 8.62 -0.83 -7.09
N CYS A 15 9.00 0.40 -6.75
CA CYS A 15 8.79 1.58 -7.59
C CYS A 15 9.97 1.86 -8.53
N SER A 16 11.18 1.50 -8.09
CA SER A 16 12.41 1.64 -8.86
C SER A 16 13.48 0.76 -8.21
N GLY A 17 14.20 -0.01 -9.02
CA GLY A 17 15.24 -0.93 -8.53
C GLY A 17 14.70 -2.12 -7.73
N ASN A 18 15.58 -2.77 -6.96
CA ASN A 18 15.34 -4.09 -6.33
C ASN A 18 15.22 -4.02 -4.79
N SER A 19 14.91 -2.86 -4.22
CA SER A 19 14.75 -2.72 -2.77
C SER A 19 13.48 -3.43 -2.31
N ILE A 20 13.58 -4.29 -1.30
CA ILE A 20 12.41 -4.96 -0.73
C ILE A 20 11.52 -3.91 -0.05
N ASN A 21 10.31 -3.73 -0.56
CA ASN A 21 9.26 -2.95 0.08
C ASN A 21 7.96 -3.74 0.00
N PHE A 22 7.13 -3.71 1.05
CA PHE A 22 5.81 -4.32 1.05
C PHE A 22 4.70 -3.29 0.81
N TRP A 23 4.94 -2.04 1.23
CA TRP A 23 3.90 -1.01 1.32
C TRP A 23 4.19 0.28 0.54
N GLY A 24 5.36 0.38 -0.09
CA GLY A 24 5.91 1.64 -0.54
C GLY A 24 7.13 1.53 -1.44
N CYS A 25 7.93 2.59 -1.47
CA CYS A 25 8.97 2.76 -2.48
C CYS A 25 10.40 2.93 -1.90
N SER A 26 10.53 3.38 -0.66
CA SER A 26 11.85 3.64 -0.05
C SER A 26 12.05 2.84 1.25
N PRO A 27 13.01 1.91 1.31
CA PRO A 27 13.23 1.13 2.53
C PRO A 27 13.79 1.98 3.68
N THR A 28 14.40 3.14 3.37
CA THR A 28 15.04 4.04 4.32
C THR A 28 14.19 5.24 4.70
N ASP A 29 13.14 5.54 3.93
CA ASP A 29 12.23 6.65 4.22
C ASP A 29 10.85 6.11 4.59
N ALA A 30 10.59 6.10 5.90
CA ALA A 30 9.32 5.63 6.45
C ALA A 30 8.10 6.47 5.98
N SER A 31 8.33 7.65 5.40
CA SER A 31 7.25 8.46 4.83
C SER A 31 6.81 8.02 3.44
N TYR A 32 7.53 7.10 2.77
CA TYR A 32 7.22 6.63 1.42
C TYR A 32 6.27 5.43 1.39
N ILE A 33 5.22 5.46 2.21
CA ILE A 33 4.11 4.51 2.08
C ILE A 33 3.26 4.94 0.88
N MET A 34 3.05 4.00 -0.05
CA MET A 34 2.31 4.23 -1.29
C MET A 34 1.07 3.32 -1.38
N THR A 35 0.73 2.66 -0.28
CA THR A 35 -0.47 1.83 -0.16
C THR A 35 -1.66 2.67 0.24
N ILE A 36 -2.75 2.56 -0.52
CA ILE A 36 -4.00 3.30 -0.29
C ILE A 36 -5.20 2.34 -0.33
N ILE A 37 -6.19 2.60 0.52
CA ILE A 37 -7.47 1.88 0.49
C ILE A 37 -8.49 2.75 -0.23
N THR A 38 -9.18 2.19 -1.22
CA THR A 38 -10.25 2.87 -1.97
C THR A 38 -11.56 2.10 -1.88
N ASN A 39 -12.67 2.76 -2.17
CA ASN A 39 -13.93 2.06 -2.46
C ASN A 39 -13.95 1.43 -3.87
N LYS A 40 -15.08 0.81 -4.23
CA LYS A 40 -15.30 0.18 -5.54
C LYS A 40 -15.09 1.10 -6.75
N LEU A 41 -15.27 2.40 -6.56
CA LEU A 41 -15.13 3.46 -7.57
C LEU A 41 -13.72 4.07 -7.59
N ASN A 42 -12.74 3.43 -6.94
CA ASN A 42 -11.36 3.90 -6.85
C ASN A 42 -11.23 5.27 -6.15
N LYS A 43 -12.25 5.69 -5.38
CA LYS A 43 -12.13 6.89 -4.54
C LYS A 43 -11.40 6.54 -3.25
N PRO A 44 -10.39 7.33 -2.85
CA PRO A 44 -9.69 7.12 -1.58
C PRO A 44 -10.64 7.05 -0.39
N ASN A 45 -10.45 6.04 0.46
CA ASN A 45 -11.10 5.88 1.75
C ASN A 45 -10.09 6.06 2.91
N ALA A 46 -8.84 5.65 2.72
CA ALA A 46 -7.78 5.79 3.72
C ALA A 46 -6.37 5.73 3.08
N PRO A 47 -5.34 6.36 3.68
CA PRO A 47 -5.38 7.19 4.90
C PRO A 47 -6.06 8.56 4.71
N ILE A 48 -6.57 9.15 5.81
CA ILE A 48 -7.26 10.47 5.83
C ILE A 48 -6.42 11.58 5.19
N SER A 49 -5.11 11.54 5.39
CA SER A 49 -4.17 12.57 4.93
C SER A 49 -4.17 12.75 3.42
N LEU A 50 -4.73 11.79 2.66
CA LEU A 50 -4.92 11.86 1.22
C LEU A 50 -6.20 12.54 0.76
N LEU A 51 -7.18 12.70 1.65
CA LEU A 51 -8.49 13.24 1.28
C LEU A 51 -8.49 14.77 1.18
N SER A 52 -7.50 15.44 1.78
CA SER A 52 -7.43 16.90 1.89
C SER A 52 -6.51 17.56 0.87
N THR A 53 -5.65 16.80 0.19
CA THR A 53 -4.71 17.32 -0.80
C THR A 53 -5.16 16.84 -2.17
N ASN A 54 -5.58 17.74 -3.08
CA ASN A 54 -5.84 17.42 -4.50
C ASN A 54 -4.56 16.97 -5.27
N LYS A 55 -3.53 16.55 -4.54
CA LYS A 55 -2.31 15.90 -4.98
C LYS A 55 -2.20 14.64 -4.15
N TYR A 56 -1.77 13.55 -4.73
CA TYR A 56 -1.36 12.37 -3.99
C TYR A 56 0.10 12.58 -3.56
N PRO A 57 0.39 13.08 -2.35
CA PRO A 57 1.77 13.22 -1.91
C PRO A 57 2.46 11.87 -1.95
N SER A 58 3.65 11.80 -2.54
CA SER A 58 4.54 10.62 -2.45
C SER A 58 4.94 10.26 -1.02
N ASN A 59 4.66 11.17 -0.07
CA ASN A 59 5.10 11.11 1.31
C ASN A 59 3.85 11.05 2.18
N LEU A 60 3.41 9.84 2.48
CA LEU A 60 2.20 9.62 3.24
C LEU A 60 2.49 8.78 4.45
N ILE A 61 1.87 9.23 5.54
CA ILE A 61 1.72 8.55 6.80
C ILE A 61 3.01 8.33 7.62
N PRO A 62 3.53 9.39 8.27
CA PRO A 62 4.36 9.17 9.45
C PRO A 62 3.53 8.39 10.49
N ASN A 63 4.15 7.40 11.13
CA ASN A 63 3.64 6.62 12.28
C ASN A 63 2.76 5.39 12.01
N TYR A 64 2.77 4.81 10.81
CA TYR A 64 2.01 3.58 10.51
C TYR A 64 2.86 2.37 10.07
N GLY A 65 4.18 2.46 10.29
CA GLY A 65 5.18 1.51 9.79
C GLY A 65 5.92 2.07 8.58
N GLY A 66 7.14 1.61 8.34
CA GLY A 66 7.90 1.95 7.13
C GLY A 66 7.56 1.01 5.96
N PRO A 67 8.02 1.31 4.73
CA PRO A 67 7.77 0.46 3.55
C PRO A 67 8.19 -1.01 3.70
N THR A 68 9.07 -1.33 4.64
CA THR A 68 9.58 -2.69 4.95
C THR A 68 8.88 -3.35 6.15
N ALA A 69 7.92 -2.68 6.80
CA ALA A 69 7.27 -3.20 8.00
C ALA A 69 6.49 -4.50 7.68
N PRO A 70 6.46 -5.48 8.60
CA PRO A 70 5.67 -6.70 8.40
C PRO A 70 4.15 -6.46 8.44
N GLU A 71 3.74 -5.34 9.04
CA GLU A 71 2.35 -4.89 9.15
C GLU A 71 2.32 -3.36 9.07
N ILE A 72 1.27 -2.82 8.47
CA ILE A 72 0.88 -1.42 8.61
C ILE A 72 -0.53 -1.34 9.16
N VAL A 73 -0.78 -0.35 10.02
CA VAL A 73 -2.11 -0.04 10.51
C VAL A 73 -2.58 1.20 9.77
N ILE A 74 -3.73 1.18 9.11
CA ILE A 74 -4.24 2.38 8.42
C ILE A 74 -5.52 2.83 9.11
N PRO A 75 -5.57 4.03 9.71
CA PRO A 75 -6.81 4.56 10.26
C PRO A 75 -7.74 4.97 9.14
N MET A 76 -8.97 4.49 9.21
CA MET A 76 -10.03 4.82 8.27
C MET A 76 -10.50 6.26 8.44
N ALA A 77 -10.85 6.90 7.32
CA ALA A 77 -11.20 8.30 7.34
C ALA A 77 -12.58 8.65 7.86
N GLY A 78 -12.67 9.81 8.53
CA GLY A 78 -13.93 10.50 8.82
C GLY A 78 -14.92 9.72 9.69
N GLY A 79 -14.48 8.67 10.39
CA GLY A 79 -15.40 7.79 11.10
C GLY A 79 -16.25 6.94 10.15
N GLN A 80 -15.66 6.36 9.11
CA GLN A 80 -16.25 5.18 8.45
C GLN A 80 -16.33 4.05 9.50
N LYS A 81 -17.38 4.09 10.31
CA LYS A 81 -17.64 3.22 11.46
C LYS A 81 -18.25 1.87 11.07
N GLN A 82 -18.56 1.69 9.79
CA GLN A 82 -19.33 0.55 9.31
C GLN A 82 -18.79 0.09 7.97
N VAL A 83 -18.53 -1.21 7.89
CA VAL A 83 -18.37 -1.94 6.62
C VAL A 83 -19.71 -2.60 6.36
N LEU A 84 -20.36 -2.25 5.25
CA LEU A 84 -21.69 -2.76 4.92
C LEU A 84 -21.61 -4.10 4.19
N LYS A 85 -22.72 -4.87 4.24
CA LYS A 85 -22.86 -6.08 3.43
C LYS A 85 -22.69 -5.71 1.95
N ASN A 86 -21.88 -6.48 1.23
CA ASN A 86 -21.53 -6.29 -0.18
C ASN A 86 -20.71 -5.02 -0.47
N GLU A 87 -20.12 -4.40 0.55
CA GLU A 87 -19.13 -3.35 0.34
C GLU A 87 -17.83 -3.95 -0.22
N LEU A 88 -17.28 -3.29 -1.25
CA LEU A 88 -16.01 -3.67 -1.86
C LEU A 88 -15.00 -2.55 -1.60
N MET A 89 -13.93 -2.91 -0.89
CA MET A 89 -12.73 -2.09 -0.74
C MET A 89 -11.61 -2.68 -1.57
N LYS A 90 -10.75 -1.82 -2.09
CA LYS A 90 -9.56 -2.20 -2.86
C LYS A 90 -8.33 -1.63 -2.18
N ILE A 91 -7.24 -2.38 -2.24
CA ILE A 91 -5.93 -1.93 -1.80
C ILE A 91 -5.13 -1.68 -3.06
N TRP A 92 -4.62 -0.47 -3.20
CA TRP A 92 -3.89 -0.02 -4.36
C TRP A 92 -2.48 0.41 -3.98
N TYR A 93 -1.58 0.25 -4.94
CA TYR A 93 -0.36 1.03 -5.00
C TYR A 93 -0.68 2.36 -5.70
N ILE A 94 -0.30 3.49 -5.11
CA ILE A 94 -0.84 4.81 -5.49
C ILE A 94 -0.48 5.22 -6.93
N GLU A 95 0.72 4.84 -7.40
CA GLU A 95 1.16 5.05 -8.78
C GLU A 95 0.34 4.25 -9.79
N ASP A 96 -0.06 3.03 -9.43
CA ASP A 96 -0.92 2.17 -10.25
C ASP A 96 -2.36 2.72 -10.30
N LEU A 97 -2.90 3.17 -9.17
CA LEU A 97 -4.21 3.83 -9.10
C LEU A 97 -4.29 5.09 -9.98
N MET A 98 -3.20 5.85 -10.06
CA MET A 98 -3.13 7.11 -10.81
C MET A 98 -2.65 6.93 -12.25
N ASP A 99 -2.14 5.74 -12.62
CA ASP A 99 -1.42 5.49 -13.86
C ASP A 99 -0.25 6.48 -14.10
N ILE A 100 0.58 6.67 -13.07
CA ILE A 100 1.79 7.51 -13.16
C ILE A 100 3.02 6.72 -12.73
N ALA A 101 4.16 6.96 -13.41
CA ALA A 101 5.44 6.32 -13.07
C ALA A 101 5.36 4.78 -12.93
N THR A 102 4.43 4.13 -13.64
CA THR A 102 4.18 2.68 -13.51
C THR A 102 5.17 1.81 -14.27
N ARG A 103 6.02 2.41 -15.13
CA ARG A 103 6.86 1.68 -16.11
C ARG A 103 8.06 0.97 -15.47
N ASP A 104 8.59 1.54 -14.41
CA ASP A 104 9.69 0.99 -13.62
C ASP A 104 9.20 0.25 -12.37
N ASN A 105 7.88 0.16 -12.20
CA ASN A 105 7.27 -0.58 -11.11
C ASN A 105 7.26 -2.08 -11.40
N SER A 106 7.48 -2.89 -10.37
CA SER A 106 7.41 -4.35 -10.48
C SER A 106 7.10 -5.01 -9.15
N GLY A 107 6.92 -6.33 -9.21
CA GLY A 107 6.64 -7.14 -8.04
C GLY A 107 5.15 -7.24 -7.72
N ASN A 108 4.86 -8.09 -6.75
CA ASN A 108 3.54 -8.23 -6.15
C ASN A 108 3.71 -8.82 -4.74
N HIS A 109 2.71 -8.59 -3.90
CA HIS A 109 2.64 -9.20 -2.59
C HIS A 109 1.19 -9.44 -2.19
N CYS A 110 0.94 -10.59 -1.58
CA CYS A 110 -0.36 -10.92 -0.99
C CYS A 110 -0.32 -10.61 0.50
N ILE A 111 -1.39 -10.01 1.01
CA ILE A 111 -1.48 -9.58 2.41
C ILE A 111 -2.73 -10.17 3.04
N HIS A 112 -2.70 -10.29 4.37
CA HIS A 112 -3.92 -10.45 5.16
C HIS A 112 -4.43 -9.08 5.59
N VAL A 113 -5.75 -8.91 5.57
CA VAL A 113 -6.40 -7.67 5.95
C VAL A 113 -7.25 -7.95 7.18
N TYR A 114 -7.02 -7.17 8.23
CA TYR A 114 -7.76 -7.23 9.48
C TYR A 114 -8.45 -5.89 9.72
N ALA A 115 -9.62 -5.93 10.34
CA ALA A 115 -10.36 -4.75 10.74
C ALA A 115 -10.61 -4.80 12.24
N LEU A 116 -10.33 -3.68 12.91
CA LEU A 116 -10.73 -3.47 14.30
C LEU A 116 -12.13 -2.82 14.30
N TYR A 117 -13.09 -3.46 14.99
CA TYR A 117 -14.47 -3.00 15.11
C TYR A 117 -14.87 -2.90 16.60
N SER A 118 -15.85 -2.05 16.90
CA SER A 118 -16.41 -1.81 18.24
C SER A 118 -17.92 -1.94 18.23
#